data_AF-A0A2D6NY56-F1
#
_entry.id   AF-A0A2D6NY56-F1
#
_cell.length_a   1.000
_cell.length_b   1.000
_cell.length_c   1.000
_cell.angle_alpha   90.00
_cell.angle_beta   90.00
_cell.angle_gamma   90.00
#
_symmetry.space_group_name_H-M   'P 1'
#
loop_
_entity.id
_entity.type
_entity.pdbx_description
1 polymer ?
#
loop_
_entity_poly.entity_id
_entity_poly.type
_entity_poly.pdbx_seq_one_letter_code
_entity_poly.pdbx_strand_id
1 'polypeptide(L)'
;MKDNSLLIKIIGILGVLLLISVFFNIKEDSMDGITGSSIQEKVVICNENYMRHGDGCCLDLDLNSICDEDEKLIKDSEREKELLNQIQVLEKKLKEIEEEKEIEEETCPVVCDEDEICVPINKASGEVKWLCVDDPDQLLGN
;
A
#
# COMPACT_ATOMS: atom_id res chain seq x y z
N MET A 1 0.13 -44.25 30.70
CA MET A 1 1.30 -43.40 30.43
C MET A 1 0.90 -42.50 29.28
N LYS A 2 0.77 -41.19 29.49
CA LYS A 2 0.32 -40.26 28.44
C LYS A 2 1.41 -40.14 27.39
N ASP A 3 1.02 -40.15 26.12
CA ASP A 3 1.93 -40.15 24.98
C ASP A 3 2.69 -38.83 24.88
N ASN A 4 3.91 -38.82 25.42
CA ASN A 4 4.83 -37.67 25.35
C ASN A 4 5.31 -37.38 23.91
N SER A 5 4.94 -38.22 22.93
CA SER A 5 5.29 -38.08 21.52
C SER A 5 4.79 -36.77 20.91
N LEU A 6 3.59 -36.32 21.29
CA LEU A 6 3.01 -35.08 20.76
C LEU A 6 3.71 -33.84 21.33
N LEU A 7 4.11 -33.91 22.60
CA LEU A 7 4.79 -32.83 23.31
C LEU A 7 6.21 -32.59 22.76
N ILE A 8 6.93 -33.67 22.40
CA ILE A 8 8.25 -33.60 21.76
C ILE A 8 8.17 -32.93 20.38
N LYS A 9 7.13 -33.24 19.58
CA LYS A 9 6.94 -32.61 18.25
C LYS A 9 6.67 -31.11 18.35
N ILE A 10 5.85 -30.68 19.32
CA ILE A 10 5.56 -29.26 19.54
C ILE A 10 6.83 -28.50 19.96
N ILE A 11 7.60 -29.04 20.91
CA ILE A 11 8.86 -28.42 21.35
C ILE A 11 9.85 -28.32 20.18
N GLY A 12 9.94 -29.35 19.34
CA GLY A 12 10.79 -29.35 18.15
C GLY A 12 10.43 -28.24 17.16
N ILE A 13 9.14 -28.09 16.83
CA ILE A 13 8.66 -27.05 15.90
C ILE A 13 8.91 -25.65 16.48
N LEU A 14 8.63 -25.45 17.77
CA LEU A 14 8.85 -24.16 18.44
C LEU A 14 10.34 -23.77 18.46
N GLY A 15 11.23 -24.75 18.70
CA GLY A 15 12.68 -24.53 18.69
C GLY A 15 13.20 -24.13 17.32
N VAL A 16 12.72 -24.78 16.24
CA VAL A 16 13.10 -24.44 14.86
C VAL A 16 12.62 -23.03 14.48
N LEU A 17 11.40 -22.66 14.86
CA LEU A 17 10.87 -21.31 14.62
C LEU A 17 11.69 -20.23 15.34
N LEU A 18 12.13 -20.49 16.58
CA LEU A 18 13.00 -19.56 17.31
C LEU A 18 14.37 -19.39 16.64
N LEU A 19 14.96 -20.47 16.13
CA LEU A 19 16.23 -20.40 15.40
C LEU A 19 16.09 -19.57 14.13
N ILE A 20 15.04 -19.79 13.35
CA ILE A 20 14.74 -19.02 12.13
C ILE A 20 14.65 -17.52 12.45
N SER A 21 13.94 -17.13 13.51
CA SER A 21 13.80 -15.73 13.92
C SER A 21 15.13 -15.05 14.28
N VAL A 22 16.11 -15.79 14.81
CA VAL A 22 17.45 -15.26 15.08
C VAL A 22 18.22 -15.02 13.78
N PHE A 23 18.14 -15.94 12.81
CA PHE A 23 18.83 -15.80 11.53
C PHE A 23 18.27 -14.65 10.67
N PHE A 24 16.95 -14.43 10.69
CA PHE A 24 16.32 -13.35 9.91
C PHE A 24 16.37 -11.97 10.60
N ASN A 25 16.83 -11.87 11.86
CA ASN A 25 17.07 -10.58 12.53
C ASN A 25 18.49 -10.03 12.31
N ILE A 26 19.35 -10.75 11.57
CA ILE A 26 20.55 -10.14 10.99
C ILE A 26 20.09 -9.38 9.74
N LYS A 27 19.39 -8.27 9.98
CA LYS A 27 19.13 -7.26 8.96
C LYS A 27 20.47 -6.73 8.51
N GLU A 28 20.60 -6.64 7.20
CA GLU A 28 21.73 -6.11 6.44
C GLU A 28 22.18 -4.75 7.01
N ASP A 29 23.25 -4.75 7.81
CA ASP A 29 24.11 -3.58 7.87
C ASP A 29 24.75 -3.47 6.49
N SER A 30 24.25 -2.53 5.69
CA SER A 30 24.80 -2.18 4.38
C SER A 30 26.30 -1.91 4.53
N MET A 31 27.12 -2.84 4.03
CA MET A 31 28.53 -2.62 3.75
C MET A 31 28.67 -1.92 2.38
N ASP A 32 28.00 -0.78 2.20
CA ASP A 32 28.36 0.18 1.16
C ASP A 32 29.50 1.04 1.72
N GLY A 33 30.75 0.74 1.36
CA GLY A 33 31.84 1.65 1.71
C GLY A 33 33.28 1.13 1.70
N ILE A 34 33.57 -0.08 1.21
CA ILE A 34 34.96 -0.50 1.00
C ILE A 34 35.12 -1.04 -0.42
N THR A 35 35.04 -0.14 -1.39
CA THR A 35 35.81 -0.28 -2.62
C THR A 35 36.82 0.84 -2.64
N GLY A 36 38.05 0.50 -2.29
CA GLY A 36 39.23 1.33 -2.53
C GLY A 36 39.44 1.53 -4.02
N SER A 37 38.70 2.45 -4.61
CA SER A 37 39.10 3.08 -5.85
C SER A 37 40.07 4.19 -5.48
N SER A 38 41.30 4.05 -5.97
CA SER A 38 42.30 5.10 -5.99
C SER A 38 41.65 6.40 -6.45
N ILE A 39 41.44 7.34 -5.52
CA ILE A 39 41.00 8.70 -5.82
C ILE A 39 42.17 9.35 -6.55
N GLN A 40 42.23 9.16 -7.86
CA GLN A 40 42.73 10.22 -8.71
C GLN A 40 41.78 11.38 -8.46
N GLU A 41 42.22 12.30 -7.61
CA GLU A 41 41.58 13.58 -7.37
C GLU A 41 41.56 14.31 -8.72
N LYS A 42 40.55 14.02 -9.53
CA LYS A 42 40.31 14.72 -10.79
C LYS A 42 39.97 16.13 -10.39
N VAL A 43 40.95 17.01 -10.50
CA VAL A 43 40.77 18.45 -10.30
C VAL A 43 39.67 18.90 -11.26
N VAL A 44 38.48 19.14 -10.73
CA VAL A 44 37.36 19.67 -11.49
C VAL A 44 37.65 21.14 -11.74
N ILE A 45 37.94 21.48 -13.00
CA ILE A 45 38.16 22.86 -13.44
C ILE A 45 36.83 23.41 -13.95
N CYS A 46 36.29 24.38 -13.21
CA CYS A 46 35.08 25.10 -13.61
C CYS A 46 35.40 26.18 -14.64
N ASN A 47 34.52 26.38 -15.62
CA ASN A 47 34.65 27.47 -16.59
C ASN A 47 34.46 28.83 -15.90
N GLU A 48 34.97 29.89 -16.52
CA GLU A 48 34.79 31.26 -16.02
C GLU A 48 33.28 31.58 -15.95
N ASN A 49 32.81 32.02 -14.77
CA ASN A 49 31.40 32.16 -14.31
C ASN A 49 30.77 30.97 -13.58
N TYR A 50 31.53 29.92 -13.28
CA TYR A 50 31.07 28.81 -12.44
C TYR A 50 31.93 28.70 -11.16
N MET A 51 31.30 28.45 -10.01
CA MET A 51 31.97 28.25 -8.72
C MET A 51 31.97 26.77 -8.32
N ARG A 52 33.09 26.30 -7.76
CA ARG A 52 33.20 24.91 -7.28
C ARG A 52 32.29 24.71 -6.06
N HIS A 53 31.48 23.66 -6.11
CA HIS A 53 30.65 23.21 -5.00
C HIS A 53 30.98 21.76 -4.64
N GLY A 54 31.42 21.54 -3.40
CA GLY A 54 31.91 20.23 -2.94
C GLY A 54 33.15 19.73 -3.71
N ASP A 55 33.31 18.40 -3.71
CA ASP A 55 34.50 17.76 -4.26
C ASP A 55 34.42 17.42 -5.76
N GLY A 56 33.27 17.64 -6.41
CA GLY A 56 33.02 17.10 -7.75
C GLY A 56 32.26 17.98 -8.74
N CYS A 57 31.81 19.19 -8.39
CA CYS A 57 30.87 19.90 -9.25
C CYS A 57 31.05 21.43 -9.34
N CYS A 58 30.55 22.02 -10.43
CA CYS A 58 30.62 23.43 -10.77
C CYS A 58 29.20 24.02 -10.86
N LEU A 59 28.84 24.91 -9.94
CA LEU A 59 27.58 25.65 -9.96
C LEU A 59 27.73 26.91 -10.80
N ASP A 60 26.74 27.25 -11.63
CA ASP A 60 26.69 28.58 -12.23
C ASP A 60 26.26 29.64 -11.21
N LEU A 61 26.48 30.91 -11.57
CA LEU A 61 26.06 32.07 -10.77
C LEU A 61 24.54 32.16 -10.56
N ASP A 62 23.76 31.44 -11.36
CA ASP A 62 22.29 31.43 -11.35
C ASP A 62 21.69 30.29 -10.52
N LEU A 63 22.53 29.46 -9.87
CA LEU A 63 22.12 28.28 -9.08
C LEU A 63 21.33 27.25 -9.89
N ASN A 64 21.61 27.13 -11.18
CA ASN A 64 20.97 26.17 -12.07
C ASN A 64 21.63 24.80 -11.91
N SER A 65 20.99 23.97 -11.07
CA SER A 65 20.79 22.52 -11.07
C SER A 65 21.76 21.52 -11.74
N ILE A 66 22.95 21.89 -12.17
CA ILE A 66 23.89 20.99 -12.84
C ILE A 66 24.47 19.95 -11.86
N CYS A 67 24.49 20.27 -10.56
CA CYS A 67 24.97 19.39 -9.50
C CYS A 67 23.85 18.59 -8.81
N ASP A 68 22.64 18.58 -9.37
CA ASP A 68 21.45 18.02 -8.71
C ASP A 68 21.28 16.51 -8.90
N GLU A 69 22.18 15.81 -9.60
CA GLU A 69 22.03 14.37 -9.84
C GLU A 69 22.01 13.57 -8.52
N ASP A 70 22.79 14.01 -7.53
CA ASP A 70 22.79 13.42 -6.19
C ASP A 70 21.58 13.88 -5.34
N GLU A 71 21.05 15.10 -5.56
CA GLU A 71 19.82 15.57 -4.90
C GLU A 71 18.56 14.88 -5.44
N LYS A 72 18.58 14.49 -6.73
CA LYS A 72 17.43 13.88 -7.40
C LYS A 72 17.09 12.52 -6.77
N LEU A 73 18.10 11.73 -6.41
CA LEU A 73 17.92 10.45 -5.74
C LEU A 73 17.25 10.60 -4.36
N ILE A 74 17.59 11.65 -3.62
CA ILE A 74 16.98 11.93 -2.31
C ILE A 74 15.52 12.37 -2.50
N LYS A 75 15.26 13.30 -3.43
CA LYS A 75 13.91 13.78 -3.73
C LYS A 75 13.00 12.66 -4.26
N ASP A 76 13.54 11.76 -5.07
CA ASP A 76 12.79 10.61 -5.58
C ASP A 76 12.48 9.60 -4.45
N SER A 77 13.43 9.33 -3.54
CA SER A 77 13.21 8.47 -2.36
C SER A 77 12.17 9.04 -1.39
N GLU A 78 12.20 10.35 -1.14
CA GLU A 78 11.22 11.02 -0.28
C GLU A 78 9.82 11.03 -0.91
N ARG A 79 9.74 11.31 -2.22
CA ARG A 79 8.48 11.26 -2.97
C ARG A 79 7.90 9.85 -3.01
N GLU A 80 8.74 8.83 -3.17
CA GLU A 80 8.30 7.43 -3.11
C GLU A 80 7.71 7.08 -1.74
N LYS A 81 8.37 7.49 -0.64
CA LYS A 81 7.84 7.30 0.72
C LYS A 81 6.51 8.04 0.93
N GLU A 82 6.39 9.25 0.40
CA GLU A 82 5.15 10.02 0.48
C GLU A 82 4.02 9.32 -0.29
N LEU A 83 4.28 8.84 -1.50
CA LEU A 83 3.33 8.07 -2.30
C LEU A 83 2.90 6.79 -1.59
N LEU A 84 3.83 6.04 -0.99
CA LEU A 84 3.52 4.83 -0.23
C LEU A 84 2.60 5.14 0.98
N ASN A 85 2.86 6.23 1.70
CA ASN A 85 1.99 6.66 2.79
C ASN A 85 0.58 7.03 2.29
N GLN A 86 0.48 7.71 1.14
CA GLN A 86 -0.81 8.05 0.54
C GLN A 86 -1.59 6.79 0.11
N ILE A 87 -0.91 5.80 -0.47
CA ILE A 87 -1.52 4.51 -0.87
C ILE A 87 -2.09 3.80 0.37
N GLN A 88 -1.33 3.71 1.47
CA GLN A 88 -1.81 3.07 2.70
C GLN A 88 -3.06 3.75 3.28
N VAL A 89 -3.13 5.08 3.21
CA VAL A 89 -4.32 5.84 3.64
C VAL A 89 -5.52 5.53 2.75
N LEU A 90 -5.30 5.41 1.43
CA LEU A 90 -6.36 5.08 0.49
C LEU A 90 -6.87 3.64 0.67
N GLU A 91 -5.98 2.67 0.86
CA GLU A 91 -6.34 1.28 1.11
C GLU A 91 -7.21 1.15 2.37
N LYS A 92 -6.84 1.86 3.45
CA LYS A 92 -7.64 1.90 4.67
C LYS A 92 -9.04 2.46 4.42
N LYS A 93 -9.15 3.57 3.70
CA LYS A 93 -10.45 4.18 3.36
C LYS A 93 -11.31 3.27 2.48
N LEU A 94 -10.69 2.56 1.55
CA LEU A 94 -11.41 1.61 0.69
C LEU A 94 -12.03 0.49 1.51
N LYS A 95 -11.28 -0.05 2.47
CA LYS A 95 -11.76 -1.09 3.38
C LYS A 95 -12.93 -0.60 4.25
N GLU A 96 -12.86 0.61 4.78
CA GLU A 96 -13.98 1.22 5.54
C GLU A 96 -15.26 1.31 4.69
N ILE A 97 -15.13 1.67 3.40
CA ILE A 97 -16.26 1.72 2.46
C ILE A 97 -16.82 0.32 2.14
N GLU A 98 -15.96 -0.69 2.02
CA GLU A 98 -16.39 -2.07 1.80
C GLU A 98 -17.17 -2.62 3.00
N GLU A 99 -16.71 -2.34 4.22
CA GLU A 99 -17.40 -2.71 5.46
C GLU A 99 -18.76 -2.00 5.58
N GLU A 100 -18.88 -0.76 5.10
CA GLU A 100 -20.18 -0.06 5.02
C GLU A 100 -21.13 -0.68 3.99
N LYS A 101 -20.61 -1.18 2.86
CA LYS A 101 -21.43 -1.81 1.81
C LYS A 101 -21.93 -3.20 2.19
N GLU A 102 -21.22 -3.93 3.04
CA GLU A 102 -21.62 -5.28 3.45
C GLU A 102 -22.83 -5.27 4.43
N ILE A 103 -23.30 -4.10 4.85
CA ILE A 103 -24.41 -3.93 5.80
C ILE A 103 -25.79 -3.73 5.12
N GLU A 104 -25.86 -3.55 3.79
CA GLU A 104 -27.14 -3.39 3.08
C GLU A 104 -27.40 -4.49 2.04
N GLU A 105 -27.19 -5.76 2.40
CA GLU A 105 -28.11 -6.78 1.88
C GLU A 105 -29.42 -6.60 2.67
N GLU A 106 -30.22 -5.58 2.30
CA GLU A 106 -31.60 -5.44 2.78
C GLU A 106 -32.37 -6.68 2.33
N THR A 107 -32.37 -7.70 3.18
CA THR A 107 -33.31 -8.80 3.10
C THR A 107 -34.71 -8.19 3.09
N CYS A 108 -35.53 -8.56 2.09
CA CYS A 108 -36.90 -8.07 1.98
C CYS A 108 -37.61 -8.16 3.35
N PRO A 109 -38.06 -7.03 3.93
CA PRO A 109 -38.70 -7.06 5.24
C PRO A 109 -40.07 -7.73 5.21
N VAL A 110 -40.61 -8.00 4.02
CA VAL A 110 -41.91 -8.62 3.79
C VAL A 110 -41.69 -10.07 3.37
N VAL A 111 -42.42 -11.00 3.99
CA VAL A 111 -42.48 -12.38 3.53
C VAL A 111 -43.38 -12.41 2.29
N CYS A 112 -42.80 -12.69 1.12
CA CYS A 112 -43.54 -12.93 -0.11
C CYS A 112 -43.88 -14.43 -0.23
N ASP A 113 -44.89 -14.78 -1.03
CA ASP A 113 -45.22 -16.18 -1.33
C ASP A 113 -44.13 -16.84 -2.20
N GLU A 114 -44.13 -18.18 -2.30
CA GLU A 114 -43.04 -18.95 -2.95
C GLU A 114 -42.80 -18.57 -4.43
N ASP A 115 -43.79 -17.98 -5.09
CA ASP A 115 -43.76 -17.59 -6.50
C ASP A 115 -43.55 -16.08 -6.73
N GLU A 116 -43.49 -15.28 -5.65
CA GLU A 116 -43.37 -13.82 -5.73
C GLU A 116 -41.93 -13.34 -5.50
N ILE A 117 -41.52 -12.30 -6.23
CA ILE A 117 -40.20 -11.67 -6.08
C ILE A 117 -40.36 -10.33 -5.36
N CYS A 118 -39.55 -10.09 -4.34
CA CYS A 118 -39.53 -8.81 -3.64
C CYS A 118 -38.61 -7.82 -4.36
N VAL A 119 -39.18 -6.70 -4.81
CA VAL A 119 -38.47 -5.67 -5.59
C VAL A 119 -38.53 -4.33 -4.85
N PRO A 120 -37.42 -3.57 -4.75
CA PRO A 120 -37.43 -2.23 -4.18
C PRO A 120 -38.00 -1.23 -5.20
N ILE A 121 -38.96 -0.43 -4.77
CA ILE A 121 -39.57 0.66 -5.54
C ILE A 121 -39.14 1.99 -4.93
N ASN A 122 -38.37 2.77 -5.70
CA ASN A 122 -37.97 4.13 -5.33
C ASN A 122 -39.12 5.11 -5.56
N LYS A 123 -39.63 5.74 -4.50
CA LYS A 123 -40.60 6.83 -4.63
C LYS A 123 -39.89 8.14 -4.99
N ALA A 124 -40.63 9.07 -5.59
CA ALA A 124 -40.14 10.43 -5.86
C ALA A 124 -39.70 11.20 -4.59
N SER A 125 -40.12 10.77 -3.41
CA SER A 125 -39.69 11.30 -2.12
C SER A 125 -38.30 10.84 -1.67
N GLY A 126 -37.67 9.89 -2.40
CA GLY A 126 -36.42 9.24 -1.99
C GLY A 126 -36.60 8.09 -0.99
N GLU A 127 -37.84 7.74 -0.64
CA GLU A 127 -38.15 6.61 0.22
C GLU A 127 -38.20 5.31 -0.61
N VAL A 128 -37.51 4.26 -0.15
CA VAL A 128 -37.55 2.91 -0.74
C VAL A 128 -38.73 2.15 -0.14
N LYS A 129 -39.62 1.62 -0.98
CA LYS A 129 -40.70 0.72 -0.55
C LYS A 129 -40.55 -0.63 -1.23
N TRP A 130 -40.58 -1.70 -0.45
CA TRP A 130 -40.54 -3.06 -0.95
C TRP A 130 -41.93 -3.55 -1.37
N LEU A 131 -42.02 -4.23 -2.52
CA LEU A 131 -43.26 -4.82 -3.03
C LEU A 131 -42.98 -6.23 -3.56
N CYS A 132 -43.85 -7.18 -3.22
CA CYS A 132 -43.86 -8.51 -3.81
C CYS A 132 -44.61 -8.46 -5.15
N VAL A 133 -44.03 -9.04 -6.20
CA VAL A 133 -44.59 -9.07 -7.55
C VAL A 133 -44.41 -10.45 -8.14
N ASP A 134 -45.48 -10.98 -8.75
CA ASP A 134 -45.46 -12.28 -9.44
C ASP A 134 -44.62 -12.25 -10.73
N ASP A 135 -44.56 -11.09 -11.39
CA ASP A 135 -43.87 -10.91 -12.68
C ASP A 135 -43.19 -9.52 -12.73
N PRO A 136 -41.84 -9.46 -12.71
CA PRO A 136 -41.10 -8.20 -12.71
C PRO A 136 -41.28 -7.40 -14.01
N ASP A 137 -41.63 -8.04 -15.14
CA ASP A 137 -41.78 -7.36 -16.42
C ASP A 137 -42.97 -6.40 -16.44
N GLN A 138 -43.96 -6.58 -15.54
CA GLN A 138 -45.09 -5.66 -15.40
C GLN A 138 -44.68 -4.28 -14.86
N LEU A 139 -43.53 -4.15 -14.21
CA LEU A 139 -43.05 -2.88 -13.66
C LEU A 139 -42.37 -1.98 -14.71
N LEU A 140 -41.94 -2.55 -15.84
CA LEU A 140 -41.28 -1.81 -16.93
C LEU A 140 -42.26 -1.18 -17.93
N GLY A 141 -43.55 -1.46 -17.78
CA GLY A 141 -44.60 -0.97 -18.69
C GLY A 141 -45.17 0.37 -18.25
N ASN A 142 -44.43 1.47 -18.46
CA ASN A 142 -44.96 2.84 -18.57
C ASN A 142 -44.00 3.76 -19.34
#